data_AF-G5R260-F1
#
_entry.id   AF-G5R260-F1
#
_cell.length_a   1.000
_cell.length_b   1.000
_cell.length_c   1.000
_cell.angle_alpha   90.00
_cell.angle_beta   90.00
_cell.angle_gamma   90.00
#
_symmetry.space_group_name_H-M   'P 1'
#
loop_
_entity.id
_entity.type
_entity.pdbx_description
1 polymer ?
#
loop_
_entity_poly.entity_id
_entity_poly.type
_entity_poly.pdbx_seq_one_letter_code
_entity_poly.pdbx_strand_id
1 'polypeptide(L)'
;MIFHSGRVKYESPQYCIDGLGNSTQTYNTSHLYLCVPVIWFSDHPEKHPIQIYLRWAEMLKARHGTSGIGVFPAYDMTKRGQSAVLTRTLSRYFPGIEICDCSQAISAGSGILSPNWLNLLDDEYLKALGGYDNVLKNLQGSNARIYKYDGGVIISASEHPQLCGNGEPLTVPEDYRIISRMLKPIRSEQLFGFWGVDTGHSLEWRERMD
;
A
#
# COMPACT_ATOMS: atom_id res chain seq x y z
N MET A 1 -6.08 11.98 -10.15
CA MET A 1 -5.31 12.29 -11.38
C MET A 1 -4.25 11.22 -11.49
N ILE A 2 -4.14 10.51 -12.62
CA ILE A 2 -3.23 9.36 -12.75
C ILE A 2 -1.94 9.83 -13.45
N PHE A 3 -0.79 9.69 -12.79
CA PHE A 3 0.52 9.92 -13.37
C PHE A 3 1.28 8.61 -13.48
N HIS A 4 1.75 8.27 -14.68
CA HIS A 4 2.54 7.06 -14.91
C HIS A 4 3.82 7.40 -15.71
N SER A 5 4.90 6.66 -15.45
CA SER A 5 6.23 6.85 -16.06
C SER A 5 6.51 5.94 -17.27
N GLY A 6 5.47 5.31 -17.84
CA GLY A 6 5.62 4.47 -19.03
C GLY A 6 5.98 5.32 -20.27
N ARG A 7 6.82 4.81 -21.17
CA ARG A 7 7.22 5.56 -22.38
C ARG A 7 6.05 5.78 -23.34
N VAL A 8 5.10 4.84 -23.33
CA VAL A 8 3.81 4.96 -24.02
C VAL A 8 2.67 4.64 -23.07
N LYS A 9 1.45 5.11 -23.40
CA LYS A 9 0.22 4.99 -22.60
C LYS A 9 -0.07 3.57 -22.08
N TYR A 10 0.39 2.54 -22.78
CA TYR A 10 0.06 1.14 -22.50
C TYR A 10 1.19 0.32 -21.86
N GLU A 11 2.37 0.92 -21.67
CA GLU A 11 3.51 0.26 -21.03
C GLU A 11 3.45 0.31 -19.50
N SER A 12 4.09 -0.67 -18.87
CA SER A 12 4.30 -0.65 -17.43
C SER A 12 5.14 0.57 -17.03
N PRO A 13 4.70 1.36 -16.05
CA PRO A 13 5.50 2.45 -15.51
C PRO A 13 6.70 1.92 -14.70
N GLN A 14 7.74 2.73 -14.56
CA GLN A 14 8.84 2.47 -13.61
C GLN A 14 8.43 2.75 -12.16
N TYR A 15 7.57 3.75 -11.97
CA TYR A 15 6.90 4.12 -10.72
C TYR A 15 5.51 4.69 -11.02
N CYS A 16 4.57 4.53 -10.08
CA CYS A 16 3.21 5.00 -10.21
C CYS A 16 2.81 5.80 -8.96
N ILE A 17 2.09 6.91 -9.19
CA ILE A 17 1.39 7.63 -8.14
C ILE A 17 -0.07 7.73 -8.59
N ASP A 18 -0.97 7.17 -7.79
CA ASP A 18 -2.40 7.33 -7.96
C ASP A 18 -2.99 8.01 -6.73
N GLY A 19 -3.86 8.98 -6.94
CA GLY A 19 -4.41 9.79 -5.90
C GLY A 19 -5.76 10.35 -6.28
N LEU A 20 -6.75 10.01 -5.46
CA LEU A 20 -7.97 10.79 -5.31
C LEU A 20 -7.94 11.43 -3.94
N GLY A 21 -7.92 12.77 -3.91
CA GLY A 21 -7.98 13.53 -2.67
C GLY A 21 -9.34 13.44 -1.98
N ASN A 22 -9.54 14.30 -0.99
CA ASN A 22 -10.76 14.36 -0.17
C ASN A 22 -12.04 14.53 -1.01
N SER A 23 -12.60 13.40 -1.46
CA SER A 23 -13.91 13.34 -2.13
C SER A 23 -14.98 13.25 -1.05
N THR A 24 -15.57 14.40 -0.70
CA THR A 24 -16.69 14.50 0.25
C THR A 24 -18.00 13.91 -0.28
N GLN A 25 -18.08 13.62 -1.59
CA GLN A 25 -19.26 13.05 -2.24
C GLN A 25 -19.21 11.52 -2.34
N THR A 26 -18.00 10.96 -2.44
CA THR A 26 -17.78 9.52 -2.55
C THR A 26 -16.59 9.13 -1.68
N TYR A 27 -16.79 9.19 -0.36
CA TYR A 27 -15.84 8.80 0.69
C TYR A 27 -15.07 7.50 0.36
N ASN A 28 -15.70 6.59 -0.40
CA ASN A 28 -15.18 5.29 -0.83
C ASN A 28 -14.05 5.34 -1.87
N THR A 29 -13.63 6.53 -2.32
CA THR A 29 -12.62 6.67 -3.38
C THR A 29 -11.45 7.57 -2.99
N SER A 30 -11.45 8.13 -1.77
CA SER A 30 -10.39 9.03 -1.29
C SER A 30 -9.17 8.24 -0.82
N HIS A 31 -8.20 8.06 -1.72
CA HIS A 31 -7.03 7.22 -1.52
C HIS A 31 -5.76 7.85 -2.08
N LEU A 32 -4.62 7.51 -1.51
CA LEU A 32 -3.30 7.84 -2.05
C LEU A 32 -2.40 6.61 -2.12
N TYR A 33 -1.89 6.35 -3.31
CA TYR A 33 -1.04 5.23 -3.62
C TYR A 33 0.28 5.69 -4.23
N LEU A 34 1.39 5.16 -3.73
CA LEU A 34 2.71 5.33 -4.33
C LEU A 34 3.38 3.95 -4.44
N CYS A 35 3.87 3.60 -5.61
CA CYS A 35 4.78 2.47 -5.71
C CYS A 35 6.06 2.88 -6.42
N VAL A 36 7.16 2.38 -5.86
CA VAL A 36 8.51 2.64 -6.32
C VAL A 36 9.16 1.33 -6.77
N PRO A 37 10.07 1.38 -7.75
CA PRO A 37 10.80 0.19 -8.17
C PRO A 37 11.77 -0.25 -7.06
N VAL A 38 12.11 -1.54 -7.02
CA VAL A 38 13.10 -2.11 -6.07
C VAL A 38 14.42 -1.33 -6.05
N ILE A 39 14.84 -0.85 -7.23
CA ILE A 39 16.11 -0.13 -7.42
C ILE A 39 16.08 1.31 -6.91
N TRP A 40 14.93 1.85 -6.49
CA TRP A 40 14.80 3.27 -6.09
C TRP A 40 15.84 3.70 -5.06
N PHE A 41 16.04 2.89 -4.01
CA PHE A 41 16.98 3.21 -2.92
C PHE A 41 18.44 3.18 -3.36
N SER A 42 18.77 2.40 -4.39
CA SER A 42 20.12 2.38 -4.99
C SER A 42 20.34 3.58 -5.91
N ASP A 43 19.32 3.92 -6.71
CA ASP A 43 19.43 4.98 -7.72
C ASP A 43 19.28 6.39 -7.13
N HIS A 44 18.59 6.52 -5.98
CA HIS A 44 18.27 7.80 -5.34
C HIS A 44 18.53 7.76 -3.83
N PRO A 45 19.79 7.54 -3.38
CA PRO A 45 20.12 7.36 -1.97
C PRO A 45 19.73 8.57 -1.09
N GLU A 46 19.66 9.77 -1.65
CA GLU A 46 19.29 11.00 -0.95
C GLU A 46 17.78 11.29 -0.94
N LYS A 47 16.97 10.57 -1.73
CA LYS A 47 15.52 10.84 -1.88
C LYS A 47 14.70 9.68 -1.36
N HIS A 48 14.41 9.71 -0.07
CA HIS A 48 13.55 8.71 0.53
C HIS A 48 12.09 8.86 0.05
N PRO A 49 11.43 7.79 -0.46
CA PRO A 49 10.05 7.86 -0.99
C PRO A 49 9.03 8.48 -0.04
N ILE A 50 9.23 8.33 1.28
CA ILE A 50 8.37 8.92 2.31
C ILE A 50 8.18 10.43 2.13
N GLN A 51 9.20 11.16 1.67
CA GLN A 51 9.12 12.61 1.51
C GLN A 51 8.14 12.99 0.38
N ILE A 52 8.16 12.21 -0.71
CA ILE A 52 7.22 12.37 -1.81
C ILE A 52 5.82 12.02 -1.33
N TYR A 53 5.67 10.89 -0.62
CA TYR A 53 4.38 10.44 -0.12
C TYR A 53 3.74 11.44 0.85
N LEU A 54 4.52 11.97 1.80
CA LEU A 54 4.10 13.04 2.72
C LEU A 54 3.64 14.30 1.99
N ARG A 55 4.41 14.75 1.00
CA ARG A 55 4.05 15.95 0.22
C ARG A 55 2.69 15.79 -0.47
N TRP A 56 2.42 14.61 -1.02
CA TRP A 56 1.14 14.33 -1.68
C TRP A 56 0.01 14.13 -0.67
N ALA A 57 0.29 13.55 0.51
CA ALA A 57 -0.66 13.44 1.61
C ALA A 57 -1.16 14.82 2.05
N GLU A 58 -0.25 15.78 2.26
CA GLU A 58 -0.56 17.18 2.60
C GLU A 58 -1.44 17.86 1.54
N MET A 59 -1.15 17.61 0.26
CA MET A 59 -1.88 18.23 -0.85
C MET A 59 -3.27 17.63 -1.07
N LEU A 60 -3.38 16.30 -1.04
CA LEU A 60 -4.58 15.58 -1.42
C LEU A 60 -5.52 15.34 -0.25
N LYS A 61 -4.98 15.23 0.97
CA LYS A 61 -5.72 14.88 2.18
C LYS A 61 -6.60 13.65 1.96
N ALA A 62 -6.00 12.62 1.34
CA ALA A 62 -6.65 11.34 1.12
C ALA A 62 -7.06 10.71 2.46
N ARG A 63 -8.13 9.91 2.46
CA ARG A 63 -8.60 9.27 3.70
C ARG A 63 -7.71 8.12 4.12
N HIS A 64 -7.26 7.34 3.14
CA HIS A 64 -6.33 6.24 3.39
C HIS A 64 -5.35 6.07 2.24
N GLY A 65 -4.37 5.20 2.40
CA GLY A 65 -3.42 4.94 1.35
C GLY A 65 -2.39 3.90 1.72
N THR A 66 -1.78 3.30 0.71
CA THR A 66 -0.65 2.39 0.88
C THR A 66 0.48 2.76 -0.06
N SER A 67 1.70 2.40 0.32
CA SER A 67 2.84 2.47 -0.56
C SER A 67 3.87 1.41 -0.21
N GLY A 68 4.56 0.89 -1.22
CA GLY A 68 5.51 -0.20 -1.09
C GLY A 68 6.33 -0.44 -2.35
N ILE A 69 7.01 -1.59 -2.36
CA ILE A 69 7.61 -2.15 -3.57
C ILE A 69 6.55 -3.03 -4.23
N GLY A 70 6.30 -2.80 -5.51
CA GLY A 70 5.26 -3.55 -6.18
C GLY A 70 5.51 -3.88 -7.64
N VAL A 71 4.66 -4.77 -8.14
CA VAL A 71 4.66 -5.20 -9.54
C VAL A 71 3.62 -4.37 -10.29
N PHE A 72 4.08 -3.66 -11.33
CA PHE A 72 3.20 -2.87 -12.18
C PHE A 72 2.70 -3.68 -13.37
N PRO A 73 1.38 -3.91 -13.47
CA PRO A 73 0.81 -4.44 -14.69
C PRO A 73 1.01 -3.45 -15.84
N ALA A 74 1.19 -3.97 -17.05
CA ALA A 74 1.02 -3.16 -18.25
C ALA A 74 -0.44 -2.66 -18.31
N TYR A 75 -0.66 -1.45 -18.82
CA TYR A 75 -2.03 -0.98 -19.10
C TYR A 75 -2.64 -1.68 -20.32
N ASP A 76 -1.81 -2.28 -21.18
CA ASP A 76 -2.23 -3.22 -22.22
C ASP A 76 -2.86 -4.48 -21.61
N MET A 77 -4.14 -4.74 -21.91
CA MET A 77 -4.89 -5.84 -21.28
C MET A 77 -4.41 -7.23 -21.66
N THR A 78 -3.87 -7.41 -22.86
CA THR A 78 -3.32 -8.69 -23.31
C THR A 78 -2.01 -8.97 -22.57
N LYS A 79 -1.09 -8.01 -22.53
CA LYS A 79 0.17 -8.14 -21.78
C LYS A 79 -0.08 -8.31 -20.28
N ARG A 80 -1.06 -7.58 -19.75
CA ARG A 80 -1.48 -7.71 -18.34
C ARG A 80 -1.97 -9.12 -18.03
N GLY A 81 -2.79 -9.71 -18.89
CA GLY A 81 -3.24 -11.10 -18.77
C GLY A 81 -2.08 -12.10 -18.79
N GLN A 82 -1.09 -11.89 -19.67
CA GLN A 82 0.10 -12.73 -19.75
C GLN A 82 0.96 -12.64 -18.46
N SER A 83 1.05 -11.47 -17.84
CA SER A 83 1.81 -11.27 -16.59
C SER A 83 1.09 -11.74 -15.32
N ALA A 84 -0.20 -12.03 -15.38
CA ALA A 84 -1.02 -12.30 -14.19
C ALA A 84 -0.51 -13.50 -13.36
N VAL A 85 -0.07 -14.58 -14.02
CA VAL A 85 0.48 -15.77 -13.34
C VAL A 85 1.80 -15.44 -12.63
N LEU A 86 2.64 -14.60 -13.24
CA LEU A 86 3.89 -14.16 -12.64
C LEU A 86 3.61 -13.30 -11.40
N THR A 87 2.71 -12.32 -11.51
CA THR A 87 2.30 -11.47 -10.38
C THR A 87 1.78 -12.31 -9.21
N ARG A 88 0.90 -13.29 -9.48
CA ARG A 88 0.40 -14.22 -8.46
C ARG A 88 1.50 -15.04 -7.80
N THR A 89 2.44 -15.53 -8.60
CA THR A 89 3.56 -16.33 -8.09
C THR A 89 4.46 -15.47 -7.18
N LEU A 90 4.79 -14.26 -7.63
CA LEU A 90 5.60 -13.31 -6.85
C LEU A 90 4.92 -12.91 -5.54
N SER A 91 3.60 -12.68 -5.52
CA SER A 91 2.87 -12.31 -4.30
C SER A 91 2.66 -13.44 -3.30
N ARG A 92 2.73 -14.69 -3.76
CA ARG A 92 2.84 -15.84 -2.84
C ARG A 92 4.24 -15.93 -2.26
N TYR A 93 5.25 -15.77 -3.11
CA TYR A 93 6.64 -15.96 -2.73
C TYR A 93 7.21 -14.82 -1.87
N PHE A 94 6.73 -13.59 -2.08
CA PHE A 94 7.13 -12.37 -1.37
C PHE A 94 5.89 -11.69 -0.78
N PRO A 95 5.48 -12.04 0.45
CA PRO A 95 4.24 -11.52 1.04
C PRO A 95 4.20 -9.99 1.19
N GLY A 96 5.36 -9.34 1.30
CA GLY A 96 5.46 -7.89 1.42
C GLY A 96 5.45 -7.13 0.09
N ILE A 97 5.31 -7.84 -1.05
CA ILE A 97 5.15 -7.19 -2.35
C ILE A 97 3.77 -6.55 -2.45
N GLU A 98 3.74 -5.31 -2.95
CA GLU A 98 2.50 -4.62 -3.26
C GLU A 98 2.05 -4.98 -4.67
N ILE A 99 0.78 -5.33 -4.81
CA ILE A 99 0.19 -5.55 -6.12
C ILE A 99 -0.55 -4.27 -6.44
N CYS A 100 0.09 -3.42 -7.25
CA CYS A 100 -0.38 -2.07 -7.50
C CYS A 100 -1.55 -2.09 -8.47
N ASP A 101 -2.70 -1.59 -8.05
CA ASP A 101 -3.81 -1.40 -8.99
C ASP A 101 -4.64 -0.17 -8.67
N CYS A 102 -4.80 0.71 -9.65
CA CYS A 102 -5.66 1.87 -9.54
C CYS A 102 -7.14 1.49 -9.29
N SER A 103 -7.57 0.32 -9.74
CA SER A 103 -8.92 -0.17 -9.47
C SER A 103 -9.10 -0.72 -8.06
N GLN A 104 -8.02 -1.11 -7.36
CA GLN A 104 -8.13 -1.63 -6.00
C GLN A 104 -8.69 -0.58 -5.05
N ALA A 105 -8.39 0.69 -5.27
CA ALA A 105 -8.98 1.76 -4.47
C ALA A 105 -10.51 1.86 -4.61
N ILE A 106 -11.07 1.50 -5.76
CA ILE A 106 -12.54 1.43 -5.94
C ILE A 106 -13.09 0.24 -5.15
N SER A 107 -12.37 -0.89 -5.14
CA SER A 107 -12.71 -2.09 -4.36
C SER A 107 -12.42 -1.97 -2.86
N ALA A 108 -11.65 -0.98 -2.42
CA ALA A 108 -11.40 -0.75 -1.00
C ALA A 108 -12.64 -0.23 -0.28
N GLY A 109 -13.54 0.44 -1.01
CA GLY A 109 -14.70 1.10 -0.40
C GLY A 109 -14.25 2.07 0.68
N SER A 110 -14.82 1.96 1.87
CA SER A 110 -14.49 2.81 3.02
C SER A 110 -13.48 2.19 3.99
N GLY A 111 -12.59 1.31 3.55
CA GLY A 111 -11.64 0.65 4.44
C GLY A 111 -10.28 0.38 3.81
N ILE A 112 -9.31 0.02 4.64
CA ILE A 112 -7.95 -0.29 4.18
C ILE A 112 -7.87 -1.74 3.73
N LEU A 113 -7.45 -1.98 2.49
CA LEU A 113 -7.38 -3.33 1.92
C LEU A 113 -6.31 -4.20 2.58
N SER A 114 -5.13 -3.63 2.82
CA SER A 114 -3.94 -4.36 3.24
C SER A 114 -2.94 -3.45 3.93
N PRO A 115 -2.20 -3.94 4.95
CA PRO A 115 -0.98 -3.28 5.39
C PRO A 115 0.09 -3.31 4.30
N ASN A 116 0.87 -2.25 4.21
CA ASN A 116 2.08 -2.19 3.38
C ASN A 116 3.24 -1.52 4.11
N TRP A 117 4.34 -1.24 3.40
CA TRP A 117 5.48 -0.51 3.93
C TRP A 117 5.05 0.85 4.49
N LEU A 118 4.31 1.66 3.74
CA LEU A 118 3.73 2.91 4.21
C LEU A 118 2.21 2.80 4.21
N ASN A 119 1.58 3.32 5.25
CA ASN A 119 0.14 3.27 5.47
C ASN A 119 -0.35 4.66 5.86
N LEU A 120 -1.09 5.31 4.98
CA LEU A 120 -1.69 6.62 5.23
C LEU A 120 -3.06 6.46 5.86
N LEU A 121 -3.32 7.23 6.90
CA LEU A 121 -4.58 7.30 7.63
C LEU A 121 -4.96 8.77 7.85
N ASP A 122 -6.19 9.15 7.53
CA ASP A 122 -6.75 10.42 7.99
C ASP A 122 -7.08 10.42 9.49
N ASP A 123 -7.48 11.58 9.99
CA ASP A 123 -7.88 11.77 11.38
C ASP A 123 -9.11 10.92 11.78
N GLU A 124 -10.00 10.60 10.84
CA GLU A 124 -11.18 9.78 11.13
C GLU A 124 -10.81 8.31 11.38
N TYR A 125 -9.94 7.74 10.53
CA TYR A 125 -9.37 6.42 10.76
C TYR A 125 -8.49 6.40 12.01
N LEU A 126 -7.69 7.43 12.22
CA LEU A 126 -6.88 7.54 13.43
C LEU A 126 -7.76 7.54 14.69
N LYS A 127 -8.88 8.25 14.67
CA LYS A 127 -9.88 8.25 15.75
C LYS A 127 -10.54 6.89 15.92
N ALA A 128 -10.89 6.20 14.83
CA ALA A 128 -11.46 4.85 14.87
C ALA A 128 -10.48 3.83 15.48
N LEU A 129 -9.17 4.07 15.35
CA LEU A 129 -8.11 3.32 16.03
C LEU A 129 -7.86 3.74 17.48
N GLY A 130 -8.69 4.60 18.07
CA GLY A 130 -8.51 5.07 19.44
C GLY A 130 -7.51 6.22 19.59
N GLY A 131 -7.13 6.88 18.49
CA GLY A 131 -6.26 8.05 18.47
C GLY A 131 -4.77 7.72 18.44
N TYR A 132 -3.96 8.79 18.35
CA TYR A 132 -2.52 8.70 18.18
C TYR A 132 -1.81 7.88 19.27
N ASP A 133 -2.17 8.08 20.54
CA ASP A 133 -1.51 7.38 21.65
C ASP A 133 -1.79 5.87 21.63
N ASN A 134 -3.01 5.47 21.23
CA ASN A 134 -3.34 4.06 21.08
C ASN A 134 -2.57 3.45 19.89
N VAL A 135 -2.47 4.16 18.77
CA VAL A 135 -1.65 3.71 17.63
C VAL A 135 -0.20 3.56 18.07
N LEU A 136 0.38 4.55 18.73
CA LEU A 136 1.77 4.51 19.21
C LEU A 136 2.01 3.32 20.15
N LYS A 137 1.05 3.03 21.05
CA LYS A 137 1.10 1.86 21.94
C LYS A 137 1.09 0.54 21.16
N ASN A 138 0.25 0.41 20.13
CA ASN A 138 0.18 -0.79 19.30
C ASN A 138 1.46 -1.03 18.48
N LEU A 139 2.24 0.01 18.22
CA LEU A 139 3.51 -0.07 17.49
C LEU A 139 4.72 -0.29 18.40
N GLN A 140 4.55 -0.39 19.73
CA GLN A 140 5.66 -0.61 20.66
C GLN A 140 6.40 -1.91 20.33
N GLY A 141 7.73 -1.83 20.22
CA GLY A 141 8.59 -2.97 19.89
C GLY A 141 8.71 -3.29 18.40
N SER A 142 8.04 -2.53 17.52
CA SER A 142 8.26 -2.61 16.06
C SER A 142 9.33 -1.64 15.57
N ASN A 143 9.74 -1.78 14.30
CA ASN A 143 10.58 -0.80 13.61
C ASN A 143 9.78 0.36 13.02
N ALA A 144 8.48 0.44 13.33
CA ALA A 144 7.59 1.39 12.70
C ALA A 144 7.87 2.85 13.11
N ARG A 145 7.60 3.78 12.20
CA ARG A 145 7.68 5.23 12.46
C ARG A 145 6.40 5.90 12.03
N ILE A 146 5.99 6.94 12.77
CA ILE A 146 4.81 7.74 12.45
C ILE A 146 5.25 9.12 11.98
N TYR A 147 4.72 9.55 10.84
CA TYR A 147 4.91 10.87 10.26
C TYR A 147 3.56 11.59 10.26
N LYS A 148 3.46 12.70 11.00
CA LYS A 148 2.25 13.51 11.07
C LYS A 148 2.20 14.50 9.90
N TYR A 149 1.00 14.78 9.42
CA TYR A 149 0.73 15.82 8.41
C TYR A 149 -0.63 16.48 8.73
N ASP A 150 -0.96 17.61 8.09
CA ASP A 150 -2.26 18.27 8.31
C ASP A 150 -3.40 17.43 7.72
N GLY A 151 -4.12 16.71 8.60
CA GLY A 151 -5.25 15.84 8.26
C GLY A 151 -4.99 14.35 8.44
N GLY A 152 -3.86 13.95 9.04
CA GLY A 152 -3.66 12.54 9.39
C GLY A 152 -2.21 12.15 9.72
N VAL A 153 -1.93 10.85 9.51
CA VAL A 153 -0.62 10.24 9.73
C VAL A 153 -0.24 9.28 8.61
N ILE A 154 1.05 9.16 8.36
CA ILE A 154 1.64 8.03 7.63
C ILE A 154 2.41 7.17 8.61
N ILE A 155 2.15 5.87 8.61
CA ILE A 155 2.82 4.87 9.43
C ILE A 155 3.70 4.03 8.50
N SER A 156 5.01 4.13 8.64
CA SER A 156 5.95 3.23 7.98
C SER A 156 6.14 1.98 8.85
N ALA A 157 6.06 0.78 8.27
CA ALA A 157 6.34 -0.48 8.97
C ALA A 157 7.81 -0.58 9.40
N SER A 158 8.72 -0.03 8.60
CA SER A 158 10.16 -0.05 8.83
C SER A 158 10.85 1.05 8.00
N GLU A 159 12.17 1.21 8.14
CA GLU A 159 12.94 2.20 7.37
C GLU A 159 12.90 1.94 5.86
N HIS A 160 12.93 0.68 5.45
CA HIS A 160 12.86 0.25 4.05
C HIS A 160 11.77 -0.80 3.86
N PRO A 161 11.11 -0.85 2.69
CA PRO A 161 10.10 -1.86 2.39
C PRO A 161 10.71 -3.28 2.47
N GLN A 162 9.96 -4.21 3.06
CA GLN A 162 10.40 -5.60 3.24
C GLN A 162 9.58 -6.51 2.31
N LEU A 163 10.24 -7.29 1.46
CA LEU A 163 9.55 -8.27 0.60
C LEU A 163 9.15 -9.55 1.36
N CYS A 164 9.93 -9.91 2.38
CA CYS A 164 9.74 -11.09 3.21
C CYS A 164 10.41 -10.91 4.58
N GLY A 165 10.08 -11.80 5.53
CA GLY A 165 10.68 -11.80 6.85
C GLY A 165 12.13 -12.29 6.84
N ASN A 166 13.05 -11.50 7.40
CA ASN A 166 14.47 -11.87 7.55
C ASN A 166 15.16 -12.35 6.24
N GLY A 167 14.68 -11.92 5.08
CA GLY A 167 15.22 -12.36 3.78
C GLY A 167 14.74 -13.74 3.32
N GLU A 168 13.89 -14.43 4.08
CA GLU A 168 13.40 -15.77 3.77
C GLU A 168 12.08 -15.70 2.99
N PRO A 169 12.01 -16.13 1.72
CA PRO A 169 10.77 -16.15 0.97
C PRO A 169 9.65 -16.93 1.67
N LEU A 170 8.40 -16.65 1.30
CA LEU A 170 7.18 -17.20 1.90
C LEU A 170 6.90 -16.76 3.36
N THR A 171 7.84 -16.07 3.99
CA THR A 171 7.65 -15.53 5.34
C THR A 171 7.17 -14.08 5.30
N VAL A 172 6.22 -13.76 6.18
CA VAL A 172 5.67 -12.40 6.30
C VAL A 172 6.59 -11.57 7.21
N PRO A 173 6.95 -10.33 6.81
CA PRO A 173 7.67 -9.42 7.71
C PRO A 173 6.89 -9.17 9.01
N GLU A 174 7.54 -9.29 10.17
CA GLU A 174 6.85 -9.13 11.47
C GLU A 174 6.29 -7.71 11.64
N ASP A 175 7.01 -6.69 11.17
CA ASP A 175 6.52 -5.31 11.19
C ASP A 175 5.20 -5.18 10.42
N TYR A 176 5.02 -5.90 9.30
CA TYR A 176 3.78 -5.88 8.52
C TYR A 176 2.66 -6.59 9.28
N ARG A 177 2.93 -7.64 10.06
CA ARG A 177 1.95 -8.27 10.95
C ARG A 177 1.55 -7.36 12.12
N ILE A 178 2.47 -6.57 12.65
CA ILE A 178 2.15 -5.58 13.69
C ILE A 178 1.21 -4.51 13.12
N ILE A 179 1.54 -3.93 11.96
CA ILE A 179 0.65 -3.00 11.26
C ILE A 179 -0.69 -3.68 10.94
N SER A 180 -0.65 -4.93 10.49
CA SER A 180 -1.83 -5.73 10.15
C SER A 180 -2.84 -5.79 11.29
N ARG A 181 -2.38 -6.21 12.47
CA ARG A 181 -3.20 -6.32 13.69
C ARG A 181 -3.74 -4.97 14.13
N MET A 182 -2.91 -3.92 14.05
CA MET A 182 -3.31 -2.55 14.41
C MET A 182 -4.40 -2.00 13.48
N LEU A 183 -4.30 -2.23 12.17
CA LEU A 183 -5.29 -1.76 11.19
C LEU A 183 -6.58 -2.57 11.17
N LYS A 184 -6.62 -3.74 11.81
CA LYS A 184 -7.76 -4.67 11.79
C LYS A 184 -9.14 -4.02 12.02
N PRO A 185 -9.33 -3.06 12.95
CA PRO A 185 -10.62 -2.40 13.17
C PRO A 185 -11.14 -1.54 12.00
N ILE A 186 -10.26 -1.12 11.09
CA ILE A 186 -10.58 -0.19 9.99
C ILE A 186 -10.32 -0.79 8.61
N ARG A 187 -10.08 -2.09 8.55
CA ARG A 187 -9.89 -2.80 7.30
C ARG A 187 -11.18 -2.86 6.50
N SER A 188 -11.03 -2.84 5.18
CA SER A 188 -12.15 -3.15 4.32
C SER A 188 -12.54 -4.61 4.49
N GLU A 189 -13.84 -4.88 4.57
CA GLU A 189 -14.37 -6.24 4.43
C GLU A 189 -14.37 -6.70 2.97
N GLN A 190 -14.16 -5.77 2.02
CA GLN A 190 -14.07 -6.11 0.62
C GLN A 190 -12.79 -6.87 0.32
N LEU A 191 -12.97 -7.93 -0.47
CA LEU A 191 -11.87 -8.73 -0.99
C LEU A 191 -11.27 -7.97 -2.16
N PHE A 192 -9.95 -7.76 -2.15
CA PHE A 192 -9.27 -7.21 -3.31
C PHE A 192 -9.03 -8.34 -4.30
N GLY A 193 -9.46 -8.17 -5.54
CA GLY A 193 -9.25 -9.16 -6.58
C GLY A 193 -9.06 -8.44 -7.90
N PHE A 194 -7.82 -8.29 -8.33
CA PHE A 194 -7.54 -7.79 -9.67
C PHE A 194 -6.20 -8.36 -10.16
N TRP A 195 -6.22 -8.92 -11.38
CA TRP A 195 -5.08 -9.44 -12.15
C TRP A 195 -4.14 -10.40 -11.41
N GLY A 196 -4.39 -11.70 -11.59
CA GLY A 196 -3.56 -12.76 -10.99
C GLY A 196 -3.89 -13.02 -9.52
N VAL A 197 -4.46 -12.04 -8.82
CA VAL A 197 -5.03 -12.17 -7.48
C VAL A 197 -6.52 -12.43 -7.60
N ASP A 198 -6.90 -13.70 -7.47
CA ASP A 198 -8.30 -14.06 -7.27
C ASP A 198 -8.71 -13.85 -5.81
N THR A 199 -10.01 -13.93 -5.56
CA THR A 199 -10.60 -13.81 -4.21
C THR A 199 -9.96 -14.77 -3.21
N GLY A 200 -9.63 -15.99 -3.63
CA GLY A 200 -8.98 -16.99 -2.78
C GLY A 200 -7.56 -16.56 -2.39
N HIS A 201 -6.79 -16.02 -3.33
CA HIS A 201 -5.47 -15.47 -3.07
C HIS A 201 -5.51 -14.25 -2.15
N SER A 202 -6.54 -13.41 -2.25
CA SER A 202 -6.76 -12.28 -1.34
C SER A 202 -7.06 -12.72 0.10
N LEU A 203 -7.88 -13.76 0.25
CA LEU A 203 -8.16 -14.37 1.55
C LEU A 203 -6.89 -14.99 2.15
N GLU A 204 -6.19 -15.82 1.37
CA GLU A 204 -4.90 -16.42 1.73
C GLU A 204 -3.90 -15.34 2.16
N TRP A 205 -3.80 -14.24 1.40
CA TRP A 205 -2.91 -13.14 1.74
C TRP A 205 -3.27 -12.49 3.08
N ARG A 206 -4.56 -12.22 3.32
CA ARG A 206 -5.03 -11.61 4.56
C ARG A 206 -4.78 -12.51 5.77
N GLU A 207 -5.06 -13.80 5.63
CA GLU A 207 -4.84 -14.80 6.69
C GLU A 207 -3.36 -14.92 7.07
N ARG A 208 -2.44 -14.81 6.10
CA ARG A 208 -0.99 -14.84 6.40
C ARG A 208 -0.50 -13.62 7.20
N MET A 209 -1.19 -12.49 7.04
CA MET A 209 -0.84 -11.21 7.66
C MET A 209 -1.39 -11.06 9.08
N ASP A 210 -2.44 -11.80 9.44
CA ASP A 210 -3.03 -11.84 10.79
C ASP A 210 -2.22 -12.72 11.76
#